data_AF-A0A9P4B9U8-F1
#
_entry.id   AF-A0A9P4B9U8-F1
#
_cell.length_a   1.000
_cell.length_b   1.000
_cell.length_c   1.000
_cell.angle_alpha   90.00
_cell.angle_beta   90.00
_cell.angle_gamma   90.00
#
_symmetry.space_group_name_H-M   'P 1'
#
loop_
_entity.id
_entity.type
_entity.pdbx_description
1 polymer ?
#
loop_
_entity_poly.entity_id
_entity_poly.type
_entity_poly.pdbx_seq_one_letter_code
_entity_poly.pdbx_strand_id
1 'polypeptide(L)'
;MVKALKIEIFLLCTIVLIGLAVRSRRSLFSSTQQLLFSMLGYTSAAYISFDMIWTLSDGVDGTLGIAVNWISNAVSFSLFAIVCLIWFIYSETVQGSRLLTSRYRVLLVTLPTVLVVVLAFASYWTHALFYIDARGVYRRGVAYMIQPIVSYCYVIYTSLHAFVHSLRVESLRKKAIYRTLAFFAIPALVGGTLQVIYSVPGLCVGIMISMLSLYIIYQEQLISTDPLTGLNNRNRFETYMLSTFSNVDQAEDVYLLMMDVDGFKQINDRYGHVEGDHALQVISAALKEVCSASGGFIARYG
;
A
#
# COMPACT_ATOMS: atom_id res chain seq x y z
N MET A 1 5.84 -1.00 33.46
CA MET A 1 5.40 0.17 32.66
C MET A 1 5.89 0.11 31.21
N VAL A 2 7.20 0.02 30.94
CA VAL A 2 7.75 0.02 29.56
C VAL A 2 7.26 -1.15 28.70
N LYS A 3 7.21 -2.39 29.23
CA LYS A 3 6.67 -3.55 28.48
C LYS A 3 5.17 -3.40 28.15
N ALA A 4 4.37 -2.86 29.08
CA ALA A 4 2.94 -2.64 28.86
C ALA A 4 2.68 -1.64 27.72
N LEU A 5 3.41 -0.52 27.71
CA LEU A 5 3.32 0.48 26.64
C LEU A 5 3.69 -0.11 25.27
N LYS A 6 4.72 -0.96 25.19
CA LYS A 6 5.09 -1.65 23.93
C LYS A 6 3.95 -2.53 23.41
N ILE A 7 3.32 -3.29 24.30
CA ILE A 7 2.19 -4.17 23.97
C ILE A 7 1.00 -3.35 23.46
N GLU A 8 0.67 -2.24 24.11
CA GLU A 8 -0.41 -1.33 23.66
C GLU A 8 -0.16 -0.80 22.25
N ILE A 9 1.07 -0.37 21.95
CA ILE A 9 1.44 0.11 20.61
C ILE A 9 1.33 -1.01 19.57
N PHE A 10 1.83 -2.22 19.88
CA PHE A 10 1.74 -3.36 18.98
C PHE A 10 0.29 -3.76 18.69
N LEU A 11 -0.56 -3.82 19.72
CA LEU A 11 -1.98 -4.12 19.58
C LEU A 11 -2.69 -3.06 18.73
N LEU A 12 -2.45 -1.77 19.00
CA LEU A 12 -3.03 -0.68 18.22
C LEU A 12 -2.65 -0.79 16.74
N CYS A 13 -1.36 -0.95 16.43
CA CYS A 13 -0.89 -1.07 15.04
C CYS A 13 -1.51 -2.30 14.35
N THR A 14 -1.59 -3.44 15.06
CA THR A 14 -2.19 -4.68 14.55
C THR A 14 -3.67 -4.49 14.22
N ILE A 15 -4.44 -3.89 15.13
CA ILE A 15 -5.88 -3.63 14.94
C ILE A 15 -6.09 -2.70 13.74
N VAL A 16 -5.32 -1.62 13.63
CA VAL A 16 -5.42 -0.67 12.51
C VAL A 16 -5.10 -1.36 11.19
N LEU A 17 -4.01 -2.12 11.11
CA LEU A 17 -3.61 -2.83 9.89
C LEU A 17 -4.65 -3.88 9.45
N ILE A 18 -5.22 -4.63 10.40
CA ILE A 18 -6.32 -5.56 10.12
C ILE A 18 -7.55 -4.78 9.62
N GLY A 19 -7.89 -3.66 10.26
CA GLY A 19 -9.00 -2.81 9.84
C GLY A 19 -8.84 -2.29 8.41
N LEU A 20 -7.65 -1.81 8.04
CA LEU A 20 -7.32 -1.40 6.67
C LEU A 20 -7.39 -2.59 5.69
N ALA A 21 -6.84 -3.74 6.05
CA ALA A 21 -6.85 -4.95 5.22
C ALA A 21 -8.28 -5.44 4.94
N VAL A 22 -9.16 -5.45 5.94
CA VAL A 22 -10.58 -5.82 5.79
C VAL A 22 -11.33 -4.81 4.92
N ARG A 23 -11.15 -3.50 5.16
CA ARG A 23 -11.84 -2.46 4.38
C ARG A 23 -11.43 -2.45 2.92
N SER A 24 -10.15 -2.72 2.63
CA SER A 24 -9.66 -2.76 1.24
C SER A 24 -10.37 -3.80 0.37
N ARG A 25 -10.86 -4.90 0.96
CA ARG A 25 -11.58 -5.97 0.25
C ARG A 25 -13.04 -5.63 -0.08
N ARG A 26 -13.59 -4.54 0.49
CA ARG A 26 -14.98 -4.12 0.31
C ARG A 26 -15.16 -3.03 -0.75
N SER A 27 -14.08 -2.51 -1.32
CA SER A 27 -14.15 -1.43 -2.31
C SER A 27 -14.01 -1.96 -3.76
N LEU A 28 -14.45 -1.17 -4.74
CA LEU A 28 -14.64 -1.51 -6.15
C LEU A 28 -13.32 -1.44 -6.98
N PHE A 29 -12.20 -1.94 -6.47
CA PHE A 29 -10.93 -1.98 -7.24
C PHE A 29 -10.85 -3.18 -8.24
N SER A 30 -9.77 -3.22 -9.04
CA SER A 30 -9.26 -4.47 -9.64
C SER A 30 -8.97 -5.51 -8.54
N SER A 31 -9.48 -6.73 -8.74
CA SER A 31 -9.45 -7.80 -7.74
C SER A 31 -8.04 -8.14 -7.25
N THR A 32 -7.01 -7.98 -8.09
CA THR A 32 -5.63 -8.33 -7.78
C THR A 32 -4.94 -7.32 -6.87
N GLN A 33 -5.10 -6.01 -7.13
CA GLN A 33 -4.47 -4.97 -6.29
C GLN A 33 -5.04 -4.95 -4.87
N GLN A 34 -6.36 -5.20 -4.73
CA GLN A 34 -6.99 -5.37 -3.41
C GLN A 34 -6.44 -6.57 -2.66
N LEU A 35 -6.35 -7.70 -3.36
CA LEU A 35 -5.84 -8.93 -2.76
C LEU A 35 -4.43 -8.70 -2.23
N LEU A 36 -3.56 -8.08 -3.04
CA LEU A 36 -2.18 -7.79 -2.64
C LEU A 36 -2.10 -6.78 -1.49
N PHE A 37 -2.87 -5.68 -1.51
CA PHE A 37 -2.91 -4.71 -0.42
C PHE A 37 -3.41 -5.35 0.89
N SER A 38 -4.49 -6.14 0.81
CA SER A 38 -5.07 -6.85 1.94
C SER A 38 -4.09 -7.89 2.51
N MET A 39 -3.45 -8.67 1.65
CA MET A 39 -2.38 -9.62 2.02
C MET A 39 -1.25 -8.89 2.73
N LEU A 40 -0.76 -7.77 2.17
CA LEU A 40 0.30 -6.96 2.77
C LEU A 40 -0.10 -6.48 4.17
N GLY A 41 -1.33 -6.01 4.36
CA GLY A 41 -1.86 -5.59 5.67
C GLY A 41 -1.92 -6.74 6.68
N TYR A 42 -2.49 -7.89 6.31
CA TYR A 42 -2.57 -9.07 7.18
C TYR A 42 -1.19 -9.63 7.54
N THR A 43 -0.27 -9.74 6.58
CA THR A 43 1.09 -10.23 6.86
C THR A 43 1.89 -9.26 7.73
N SER A 44 1.66 -7.95 7.58
CA SER A 44 2.29 -6.94 8.44
C SER A 44 1.74 -6.98 9.87
N ALA A 45 0.42 -7.17 10.03
CA ALA A 45 -0.22 -7.35 11.33
C ALA A 45 0.25 -8.65 12.02
N ALA A 46 0.41 -9.74 11.27
CA ALA A 46 0.96 -10.99 11.76
C ALA A 46 2.42 -10.81 12.22
N TYR A 47 3.25 -10.13 11.41
CA TYR A 47 4.64 -9.82 11.78
C TYR A 47 4.71 -9.06 13.12
N ILE A 48 3.91 -8.00 13.26
CA ILE A 48 3.86 -7.19 14.50
C ILE A 48 3.38 -8.02 15.70
N SER A 49 2.43 -8.94 15.49
CA SER A 49 1.95 -9.83 16.54
C SER A 49 3.04 -10.79 17.02
N PHE A 50 3.83 -11.35 16.10
CA PHE A 50 4.96 -12.23 16.48
C PHE A 50 6.13 -11.45 17.08
N ASP A 51 6.37 -10.20 16.68
CA ASP A 51 7.34 -9.31 17.33
C ASP A 51 6.94 -8.98 18.78
N MET A 52 5.64 -8.84 19.03
CA MET A 52 5.09 -8.70 20.37
C MET A 52 5.29 -9.98 21.21
N ILE A 53 5.01 -11.17 20.65
CA ILE A 53 5.23 -12.45 21.34
C ILE A 53 6.72 -12.64 21.66
N TRP A 54 7.61 -12.31 20.73
CA TRP A 54 9.05 -12.31 20.96
C TRP A 54 9.41 -11.41 22.16
N THR A 55 8.97 -10.15 22.15
CA THR A 55 9.22 -9.17 23.23
C THR A 55 8.78 -9.67 24.61
N LEU A 56 7.73 -10.51 24.66
CA LEU A 56 7.23 -11.13 25.89
C LEU A 56 8.06 -12.35 26.31
N SER A 57 8.53 -13.15 25.35
CA SER A 57 9.27 -14.39 25.58
C SER A 57 10.78 -14.23 25.78
N ASP A 58 11.35 -13.09 25.37
CA ASP A 58 12.80 -12.88 25.43
C ASP A 58 13.30 -12.80 26.88
N GLY A 59 14.26 -13.68 27.21
CA GLY A 59 14.81 -13.84 28.56
C GLY A 59 13.88 -14.57 29.54
N VAL A 60 12.83 -15.25 29.06
CA VAL A 60 12.00 -16.14 29.89
C VAL A 60 12.65 -17.52 29.96
N ASP A 61 13.06 -17.91 31.17
CA ASP A 61 13.64 -19.22 31.44
C ASP A 61 12.59 -20.34 31.31
N GLY A 62 13.06 -21.54 30.97
CA GLY A 62 12.23 -22.74 30.82
C GLY A 62 12.02 -23.17 29.38
N THR A 63 11.74 -24.45 29.19
CA THR A 63 11.60 -25.09 27.86
C THR A 63 10.53 -24.42 27.01
N LEU A 64 9.40 -24.04 27.62
CA LEU A 64 8.31 -23.35 26.95
C LEU A 64 8.69 -21.92 26.52
N GLY A 65 9.41 -21.17 27.38
CA GLY A 65 9.89 -19.82 27.05
C GLY A 65 10.86 -19.81 25.87
N ILE A 66 11.82 -20.73 25.89
CA ILE A 66 12.79 -20.93 24.80
C ILE A 66 12.09 -21.33 23.50
N ALA A 67 11.13 -22.25 23.55
CA ALA A 67 10.38 -22.68 22.37
C ALA A 67 9.56 -21.53 21.77
N VAL A 68 8.84 -20.77 22.60
CA VAL A 68 8.05 -19.61 22.14
C VAL A 68 8.96 -18.53 21.54
N ASN A 69 10.11 -18.25 22.16
CA ASN A 69 11.07 -17.27 21.65
C ASN A 69 11.61 -17.69 20.28
N TRP A 70 11.99 -18.96 20.14
CA TRP A 70 12.48 -19.49 18.86
C TRP A 70 11.42 -19.44 17.76
N ILE A 71 10.19 -19.94 18.03
CA ILE A 71 9.08 -19.92 17.07
C ILE A 71 8.78 -18.48 16.64
N SER A 72 8.73 -17.56 17.60
CA SER A 72 8.39 -16.17 17.32
C SER A 72 9.42 -15.50 16.43
N ASN A 73 10.72 -15.75 16.66
CA ASN A 73 11.76 -15.27 15.77
C ASN A 73 11.68 -15.91 14.38
N ALA A 74 11.60 -17.25 14.27
CA ALA A 74 11.55 -17.93 12.97
C ALA A 74 10.40 -17.40 12.10
N VAL A 75 9.23 -17.20 12.71
CA VAL A 75 8.06 -16.65 12.04
C VAL A 75 8.25 -15.16 11.72
N SER A 76 8.77 -14.34 12.63
CA SER A 76 9.02 -12.90 12.39
C SER A 76 10.01 -12.66 11.24
N PHE A 77 11.12 -13.38 11.19
CA PHE A 77 12.10 -13.30 10.08
C PHE A 77 11.45 -13.65 8.74
N SER A 78 10.63 -14.70 8.73
CA SER A 78 9.90 -15.17 7.55
C SER A 78 8.87 -14.15 7.09
N LEU A 79 8.02 -13.67 8.01
CA LEU A 79 6.94 -12.72 7.72
C LEU A 79 7.48 -11.39 7.20
N PHE A 80 8.58 -10.88 7.76
CA PHE A 80 9.16 -9.61 7.26
C PHE A 80 9.65 -9.74 5.82
N ALA A 81 10.34 -10.84 5.48
CA ALA A 81 10.78 -11.09 4.11
C ALA A 81 9.60 -11.28 3.14
N ILE A 82 8.52 -11.92 3.60
CA ILE A 82 7.27 -12.08 2.84
C ILE A 82 6.58 -10.73 2.64
N VAL A 83 6.52 -9.86 3.66
CA VAL A 83 5.96 -8.50 3.58
C VAL A 83 6.69 -7.69 2.50
N CYS A 84 8.02 -7.71 2.48
CA CYS A 84 8.81 -7.00 1.47
C CYS A 84 8.58 -7.55 0.05
N LEU A 85 8.40 -8.86 -0.09
CA LEU A 85 8.05 -9.49 -1.37
C LEU A 85 6.64 -9.11 -1.84
N ILE A 86 5.64 -9.14 -0.95
CA ILE A 86 4.27 -8.73 -1.30
C ILE A 86 4.25 -7.26 -1.69
N TRP A 87 4.98 -6.40 -0.95
CA TRP A 87 5.16 -4.99 -1.30
C TRP A 87 5.78 -4.83 -2.69
N PHE A 88 6.83 -5.62 -3.01
CA PHE A 88 7.44 -5.63 -4.33
C PHE A 88 6.42 -5.94 -5.42
N ILE A 89 5.68 -7.03 -5.27
CA ILE A 89 4.67 -7.46 -6.25
C ILE A 89 3.56 -6.41 -6.38
N TYR A 90 3.10 -5.84 -5.26
CA TYR A 90 2.11 -4.77 -5.25
C TYR A 90 2.58 -3.54 -6.03
N SER A 91 3.77 -3.02 -5.70
CA SER A 91 4.32 -1.81 -6.32
C SER A 91 4.54 -2.00 -7.82
N GLU A 92 5.08 -3.15 -8.24
CA GLU A 92 5.30 -3.46 -9.65
C GLU A 92 3.99 -3.68 -10.42
N THR A 93 2.95 -4.22 -9.77
CA THR A 93 1.61 -4.35 -10.35
C THR A 93 0.97 -2.98 -10.57
N VAL A 94 1.12 -2.05 -9.62
CA VAL A 94 0.60 -0.67 -9.75
C VAL A 94 1.36 0.11 -10.84
N GLN A 95 2.65 -0.15 -11.02
CA GLN A 95 3.48 0.47 -12.05
C GLN A 95 3.32 -0.17 -13.44
N GLY A 96 2.64 -1.32 -13.56
CA GLY A 96 2.45 -2.01 -14.84
C GLY A 96 3.74 -2.62 -15.41
N SER A 97 4.64 -3.08 -14.54
CA SER A 97 5.97 -3.56 -14.93
C SER A 97 5.96 -4.88 -15.69
N ARG A 98 6.91 -5.04 -16.62
CA ARG A 98 7.15 -6.29 -17.37
C ARG A 98 7.81 -7.39 -16.53
N LEU A 99 8.17 -7.13 -15.28
CA LEU A 99 8.78 -8.15 -14.41
C LEU A 99 7.76 -9.21 -13.97
N LEU A 100 6.49 -8.83 -13.85
CA LEU A 100 5.42 -9.73 -13.39
C LEU A 100 4.66 -10.43 -14.53
N THR A 101 5.06 -10.22 -15.80
CA THR A 101 4.34 -10.80 -16.96
C THR A 101 4.70 -12.26 -17.24
N SER A 102 5.86 -12.72 -16.77
CA SER A 102 6.33 -14.10 -16.99
C SER A 102 6.46 -14.86 -15.69
N ARG A 103 5.85 -16.05 -15.63
CA ARG A 103 5.93 -16.97 -14.48
C ARG A 103 7.37 -17.25 -14.03
N TYR A 104 8.31 -17.31 -14.97
CA TYR A 104 9.71 -17.56 -14.68
C TYR A 104 10.36 -16.39 -13.92
N ARG A 105 10.06 -15.15 -14.30
CA ARG A 105 10.59 -13.96 -13.62
C ARG A 105 10.01 -13.82 -12.22
N VAL A 106 8.72 -14.11 -12.06
CA VAL A 106 8.08 -14.14 -10.73
C VAL A 106 8.77 -15.17 -9.84
N LEU A 107 9.04 -16.37 -10.35
CA LEU A 107 9.74 -17.40 -9.59
C LEU A 107 11.17 -16.97 -9.21
N LEU A 108 11.93 -16.38 -10.12
CA LEU A 108 13.26 -15.84 -9.79
C LEU A 108 13.23 -14.78 -8.70
N VAL A 109 12.23 -13.89 -8.74
CA VAL A 109 12.05 -12.83 -7.74
C VAL A 109 11.63 -13.39 -6.39
N THR A 110 10.96 -14.55 -6.31
CA THR A 110 10.53 -15.14 -5.02
C THR A 110 11.62 -15.98 -4.35
N LEU A 111 12.60 -16.50 -5.11
CA LEU A 111 13.67 -17.37 -4.58
C LEU A 111 14.44 -16.78 -3.38
N PRO A 112 14.85 -15.49 -3.36
CA PRO A 112 15.54 -14.92 -2.20
C PRO A 112 14.71 -14.96 -0.92
N THR A 113 13.40 -14.68 -1.00
CA THR A 113 12.49 -14.80 0.15
C THR A 113 12.33 -16.25 0.59
N VAL A 114 12.22 -17.20 -0.34
CA VAL A 114 12.16 -18.64 -0.02
C VAL A 114 13.43 -19.06 0.72
N LEU A 115 14.60 -18.62 0.27
CA LEU A 115 15.87 -18.88 0.95
C LEU A 115 15.85 -18.34 2.39
N VAL A 116 15.38 -17.11 2.61
CA VAL A 116 15.26 -16.54 3.96
C VAL A 116 14.34 -17.37 4.86
N VAL A 117 13.18 -17.78 4.35
CA VAL A 117 12.23 -18.62 5.11
C VAL A 117 12.88 -19.95 5.48
N VAL A 118 13.50 -20.64 4.52
CA VAL A 118 14.20 -21.90 4.77
C VAL A 118 15.30 -21.73 5.82
N LEU A 119 16.13 -20.68 5.70
CA LEU A 119 17.19 -20.39 6.66
C LEU A 119 16.63 -20.02 8.06
N ALA A 120 15.49 -19.34 8.14
CA ALA A 120 14.87 -18.98 9.42
C ALA A 120 14.46 -20.22 10.22
N PHE A 121 13.84 -21.21 9.58
CA PHE A 121 13.48 -22.46 10.25
C PHE A 121 14.70 -23.40 10.43
N ALA A 122 15.62 -23.44 9.46
CA ALA A 122 16.86 -24.21 9.59
C ALA A 122 17.79 -23.66 10.69
N SER A 123 17.59 -22.42 11.14
CA SER A 123 18.37 -21.80 12.23
C SER A 123 18.22 -22.53 13.56
N TYR A 124 17.20 -23.37 13.74
CA TYR A 124 17.10 -24.26 14.90
C TYR A 124 18.33 -25.17 15.06
N TRP A 125 18.82 -25.75 13.96
CA TRP A 125 19.98 -26.65 13.98
C TRP A 125 21.28 -25.93 13.63
N THR A 126 21.21 -24.99 12.69
CA THR A 126 22.38 -24.38 12.07
C THR A 126 22.87 -23.13 12.79
N HIS A 127 22.02 -22.50 13.60
CA HIS A 127 22.27 -21.18 14.19
C HIS A 127 22.63 -20.10 13.14
N ALA A 128 22.17 -20.27 11.90
CA ALA A 128 22.57 -19.44 10.77
C ALA A 128 22.08 -17.99 10.89
N LEU A 129 20.76 -17.76 10.95
CA LEU A 129 20.21 -16.40 11.07
C LEU A 129 20.19 -15.93 12.53
N PHE A 130 19.79 -16.81 13.44
CA PHE A 130 19.70 -16.54 14.86
C PHE A 130 19.78 -17.82 15.68
N TYR A 131 19.98 -17.67 16.99
CA TYR A 131 19.88 -18.76 17.96
C TYR A 131 19.43 -18.23 19.32
N ILE A 132 18.86 -19.09 20.15
CA ILE A 132 18.47 -18.77 21.51
C ILE A 132 19.50 -19.40 22.45
N ASP A 133 20.10 -18.61 23.34
CA ASP A 133 21.08 -19.13 24.29
C ASP A 133 20.43 -19.89 25.46
N ALA A 134 21.25 -20.51 26.31
CA ALA A 134 20.77 -21.31 27.44
C ALA A 134 19.96 -20.51 28.48
N ARG A 135 19.97 -19.18 28.42
CA ARG A 135 19.19 -18.28 29.29
C ARG A 135 17.92 -17.75 28.59
N GLY A 136 17.53 -18.37 27.47
CA GLY A 136 16.36 -17.95 26.71
C GLY A 136 16.51 -16.59 26.02
N VAL A 137 17.74 -16.09 25.84
CA VAL A 137 18.00 -14.79 25.21
C VAL A 137 18.33 -14.96 23.73
N TYR A 138 17.70 -14.13 22.90
CA TYR A 138 17.97 -14.07 21.47
C TYR A 138 19.42 -13.62 21.16
N ARG A 139 20.08 -14.31 20.24
CA ARG A 139 21.37 -13.93 19.68
C ARG A 139 21.39 -14.02 18.15
N ARG A 140 22.12 -13.10 17.52
CA ARG A 140 22.28 -13.05 16.07
C ARG A 140 23.25 -14.14 15.60
N GLY A 141 22.86 -14.87 14.57
CA GLY A 141 23.72 -15.85 13.91
C GLY A 141 24.69 -15.21 12.92
N VAL A 142 25.63 -16.00 12.41
CA VAL A 142 26.65 -15.57 11.43
C VAL A 142 26.05 -15.08 10.11
N ALA A 143 24.94 -15.66 9.68
CA ALA A 143 24.26 -15.34 8.43
C ALA A 143 23.08 -14.36 8.62
N TYR A 144 22.96 -13.72 9.80
CA TYR A 144 21.90 -12.76 10.13
C TYR A 144 21.66 -11.70 9.04
N MET A 145 22.73 -11.22 8.39
CA MET A 145 22.66 -10.16 7.38
C MET A 145 21.94 -10.56 6.08
N ILE A 146 21.74 -11.85 5.81
CA ILE A 146 21.03 -12.30 4.58
C ILE A 146 19.62 -11.74 4.55
N GLN A 147 18.89 -11.83 5.67
CA GLN A 147 17.50 -11.39 5.72
C GLN A 147 17.30 -9.87 5.50
N PRO A 148 18.02 -8.95 6.17
CA PRO A 148 17.86 -7.53 5.93
C PRO A 148 18.34 -7.13 4.53
N ILE A 149 19.41 -7.74 4.00
CA ILE A 149 19.88 -7.49 2.63
C ILE A 149 18.77 -7.81 1.62
N VAL A 150 18.22 -9.03 1.68
CA VAL A 150 17.13 -9.45 0.77
C VAL A 150 15.93 -8.51 0.88
N SER A 151 15.50 -8.20 2.10
CA SER A 151 14.33 -7.37 2.35
C SER A 151 14.52 -5.93 1.84
N TYR A 152 15.68 -5.32 2.11
CA TYR A 152 15.98 -3.96 1.66
C TYR A 152 16.23 -3.87 0.16
N CYS A 153 16.75 -4.91 -0.49
CA CYS A 153 16.87 -4.92 -1.95
C CYS A 153 15.50 -4.73 -2.64
N TYR A 154 14.45 -5.42 -2.19
CA TYR A 154 13.09 -5.23 -2.74
C TYR A 154 12.58 -3.80 -2.52
N VAL A 155 12.75 -3.27 -1.31
CA VAL A 155 12.26 -1.94 -0.94
C VAL A 155 13.01 -0.85 -1.70
N ILE A 156 14.34 -0.90 -1.73
CA ILE A 156 15.17 0.08 -2.45
C ILE A 156 14.85 0.05 -3.95
N TYR A 157 14.76 -1.15 -4.54
CA TYR A 157 14.40 -1.29 -5.95
C TYR A 157 13.06 -0.62 -6.26
N THR A 158 12.00 -0.98 -5.52
CA THR A 158 10.66 -0.43 -5.77
C THR A 158 10.59 1.07 -5.52
N SER A 159 11.29 1.57 -4.48
CA SER A 159 11.36 3.00 -4.20
C SER A 159 12.04 3.78 -5.33
N LEU A 160 13.18 3.29 -5.83
CA LEU A 160 13.90 3.92 -6.94
C LEU A 160 13.11 3.85 -8.26
N HIS A 161 12.53 2.69 -8.56
CA HIS A 161 11.74 2.49 -9.76
C HIS A 161 10.53 3.42 -9.79
N ALA A 162 9.77 3.49 -8.68
CA ALA A 162 8.64 4.40 -8.54
C ALA A 162 9.06 5.87 -8.62
N PHE A 163 10.19 6.24 -8.02
CA PHE A 163 10.71 7.62 -8.08
C PHE A 163 11.04 8.02 -9.53
N VAL A 164 11.79 7.21 -10.25
CA VAL A 164 12.13 7.45 -11.66
C VAL A 164 10.88 7.53 -12.52
N HIS A 165 9.92 6.64 -12.29
CA HIS A 165 8.66 6.64 -13.03
C HIS A 165 7.82 7.91 -12.75
N SER A 166 7.85 8.42 -11.51
CA SER A 166 7.19 9.68 -11.14
C SER A 166 7.74 10.92 -11.87
N LEU A 167 9.00 10.87 -12.33
CA LEU A 167 9.62 11.96 -13.09
C LEU A 167 9.21 11.94 -14.57
N ARG A 168 8.84 10.76 -15.10
CA ARG A 168 8.50 10.56 -16.52
C ARG A 168 7.03 10.79 -16.83
N VAL A 169 6.18 10.83 -15.82
CA VAL A 169 4.73 10.87 -15.99
C VAL A 169 4.21 12.30 -15.84
N GLU A 170 3.48 12.77 -16.85
CA GLU A 170 2.91 14.12 -16.88
C GLU A 170 1.68 14.27 -15.99
N SER A 171 0.88 13.20 -15.85
CA SER A 171 -0.33 13.21 -15.01
C SER A 171 0.03 13.42 -13.54
N LEU A 172 -0.42 14.55 -12.97
CA LEU A 172 -0.22 14.90 -11.56
C LEU A 172 -0.72 13.81 -10.60
N ARG A 173 -1.81 13.13 -10.94
CA ARG A 173 -2.39 12.04 -10.13
C ARG A 173 -1.49 10.82 -10.11
N LYS A 174 -1.05 10.33 -11.28
CA LYS A 174 -0.11 9.20 -11.37
C LYS A 174 1.22 9.54 -10.69
N LYS A 175 1.67 10.79 -10.81
CA LYS A 175 2.84 11.30 -10.11
C LYS A 175 2.68 11.23 -8.59
N ALA A 176 1.51 11.57 -8.05
CA ALA A 176 1.22 11.42 -6.62
C ALA A 176 1.31 9.95 -6.16
N ILE A 177 0.69 9.01 -6.89
CA ILE A 177 0.79 7.56 -6.59
C ILE A 177 2.24 7.10 -6.57
N TYR A 178 3.01 7.40 -7.63
CA TYR A 178 4.39 6.94 -7.75
C TYR A 178 5.31 7.59 -6.71
N ARG A 179 5.06 8.84 -6.32
CA ARG A 179 5.76 9.46 -5.17
C ARG A 179 5.44 8.75 -3.86
N THR A 180 4.19 8.38 -3.63
CA THR A 180 3.79 7.61 -2.44
C THR A 180 4.46 6.25 -2.40
N LEU A 181 4.51 5.53 -3.53
CA LEU A 181 5.25 4.27 -3.63
C LEU A 181 6.75 4.48 -3.40
N ALA A 182 7.33 5.56 -3.95
CA ALA A 182 8.74 5.88 -3.78
C ALA A 182 9.11 6.11 -2.30
N PHE A 183 8.28 6.85 -1.58
CA PHE A 183 8.50 7.24 -0.19
C PHE A 183 7.84 6.31 0.83
N PHE A 184 7.21 5.22 0.40
CA PHE A 184 6.51 4.27 1.26
C PHE A 184 7.41 3.74 2.38
N ALA A 185 8.69 3.51 2.11
CA ALA A 185 9.62 2.97 3.10
C ALA A 185 10.07 3.99 4.17
N ILE A 186 9.95 5.30 3.91
CA ILE A 186 10.55 6.32 4.77
C ILE A 186 10.02 6.26 6.22
N PRO A 187 8.69 6.23 6.47
CA PRO A 187 8.19 6.14 7.84
C PRO A 187 8.67 4.88 8.56
N ALA A 188 8.73 3.74 7.88
CA ALA A 188 9.24 2.49 8.44
C ALA A 188 10.75 2.56 8.76
N LEU A 189 11.56 3.18 7.89
CA LEU A 189 13.00 3.37 8.12
C LEU A 189 13.26 4.31 9.30
N VAL A 190 12.53 5.43 9.39
CA VAL A 190 12.61 6.36 10.53
C VAL A 190 12.13 5.67 11.82
N GLY A 191 11.04 4.90 11.74
CA GLY A 191 10.56 4.10 12.86
C GLY A 191 11.60 3.08 13.33
N GLY A 192 12.26 2.39 12.40
CA GLY A 192 13.31 1.43 12.68
C GLY A 192 14.56 2.06 13.32
N THR A 193 14.99 3.23 12.86
CA THR A 193 16.13 3.94 13.48
C THR A 193 15.80 4.39 14.90
N LEU A 194 14.60 4.95 15.12
CA LEU A 194 14.13 5.30 16.46
C LEU A 194 14.02 4.07 17.38
N GLN A 195 13.63 2.92 16.84
CA GLN A 195 13.58 1.66 17.58
C GLN A 195 14.96 1.22 18.06
N VAL A 196 15.99 1.37 17.23
CA VAL A 196 17.38 1.04 17.61
C VAL A 196 17.93 2.02 18.66
N ILE A 197 17.64 3.32 18.50
CA ILE A 197 18.22 4.37 19.38
C ILE A 197 17.52 4.41 20.75
N TYR A 198 16.18 4.38 20.76
CA TYR A 198 15.37 4.62 21.96
C TYR A 198 14.71 3.37 22.53
N SER A 199 14.93 2.19 21.92
CA SER A 199 14.31 0.92 22.33
C SER A 199 12.77 0.95 22.37
N VAL A 200 12.16 1.81 21.55
CA VAL A 200 10.70 1.94 21.35
C VAL A 200 10.24 1.14 20.12
N PRO A 201 8.98 0.68 20.02
CA PRO A 201 8.52 -0.08 18.86
C PRO A 201 8.21 0.86 17.68
N GLY A 202 9.22 1.56 17.18
CA GLY A 202 9.05 2.58 16.14
C GLY A 202 8.76 1.98 14.76
N LEU A 203 9.30 0.80 14.44
CA LEU A 203 9.12 0.16 13.13
C LEU A 203 7.65 -0.15 12.84
N CYS A 204 6.89 -0.66 13.82
CA CYS A 204 5.48 -1.00 13.63
C CYS A 204 4.62 0.25 13.36
N VAL A 205 4.90 1.36 14.04
CA VAL A 205 4.27 2.65 13.81
C VAL A 205 4.60 3.17 12.41
N GLY A 206 5.86 3.05 11.99
CA GLY A 206 6.30 3.41 10.65
C GLY A 206 5.57 2.62 9.57
N ILE A 207 5.47 1.30 9.71
CA ILE A 207 4.71 0.42 8.78
C ILE A 207 3.24 0.84 8.74
N MET A 208 2.61 1.09 9.89
CA MET A 208 1.22 1.53 9.98
C MET A 208 1.00 2.86 9.25
N ILE A 209 1.88 3.85 9.44
CA ILE A 209 1.81 5.15 8.76
C ILE A 209 1.95 4.96 7.26
N SER A 210 2.94 4.20 6.79
CA SER A 210 3.14 3.89 5.37
C SER A 210 1.89 3.27 4.73
N MET A 211 1.27 2.30 5.43
CA MET A 211 0.03 1.66 5.03
C MET A 211 -1.15 2.63 4.98
N LEU A 212 -1.28 3.50 5.99
CA LEU A 212 -2.34 4.49 6.07
C LEU A 212 -2.21 5.53 4.95
N SER A 213 -1.01 6.05 4.70
CA SER A 213 -0.75 7.00 3.61
C SER A 213 -1.10 6.40 2.24
N LEU A 214 -0.73 5.13 2.02
CA LEU A 214 -1.09 4.41 0.81
C LEU A 214 -2.62 4.22 0.68
N TYR A 215 -3.30 3.88 1.77
CA TYR A 215 -4.74 3.73 1.81
C TYR A 215 -5.48 5.04 1.53
N ILE A 216 -5.04 6.16 2.11
CA ILE A 216 -5.64 7.49 1.91
C ILE A 216 -5.55 7.89 0.44
N ILE A 217 -4.36 7.81 -0.15
CA ILE A 217 -4.14 8.20 -1.55
C ILE A 217 -4.92 7.31 -2.50
N TYR A 218 -5.11 6.03 -2.13
CA TYR A 218 -5.99 5.16 -2.87
C TYR A 218 -7.46 5.60 -2.77
N GLN A 219 -7.96 5.91 -1.57
CA GLN A 219 -9.33 6.37 -1.36
C GLN A 219 -9.62 7.68 -2.11
N GLU A 220 -8.66 8.59 -2.17
CA GLU A 220 -8.78 9.81 -2.99
C GLU A 220 -9.01 9.50 -4.48
N GLN A 221 -8.50 8.38 -4.99
CA GLN A 221 -8.76 7.97 -6.37
C GLN A 221 -10.20 7.51 -6.59
N LEU A 222 -10.83 6.97 -5.55
CA LEU A 222 -12.20 6.46 -5.61
C LEU A 222 -13.27 7.54 -5.50
N ILE A 223 -12.90 8.75 -5.04
CA ILE A 223 -13.76 9.91 -5.14
C ILE A 223 -14.00 10.10 -6.64
N SER A 224 -15.21 9.74 -7.07
CA SER A 224 -15.61 9.63 -8.47
C SER A 224 -16.61 10.72 -8.86
N THR A 225 -17.01 11.54 -7.90
CA THR A 225 -17.92 12.67 -8.07
C THR A 225 -17.18 13.98 -7.87
N ASP A 226 -17.51 14.97 -8.67
CA ASP A 226 -17.09 16.35 -8.48
C ASP A 226 -17.88 16.96 -7.31
N PRO A 227 -17.21 17.50 -6.28
CA PRO A 227 -17.89 17.97 -5.08
C PRO A 227 -18.74 19.22 -5.31
N LEU A 228 -18.41 20.06 -6.30
CA LEU A 228 -19.17 21.28 -6.58
C LEU A 228 -20.49 20.95 -7.29
N THR A 229 -20.42 20.10 -8.32
CA THR A 229 -21.53 19.89 -9.27
C THR A 229 -22.30 18.58 -9.04
N GLY A 230 -21.72 17.64 -8.29
CA GLY A 230 -22.29 16.29 -8.11
C GLY A 230 -22.31 15.44 -9.39
N LEU A 231 -21.66 15.90 -10.47
CA LEU A 231 -21.39 15.09 -11.66
C LEU A 231 -20.28 14.08 -11.37
N ASN A 232 -20.09 13.11 -12.26
CA ASN A 232 -18.85 12.33 -12.22
C ASN A 232 -17.67 13.29 -12.41
N ASN A 233 -16.56 13.03 -11.76
CA ASN A 233 -15.35 13.80 -12.00
C ASN A 233 -14.53 13.17 -13.13
N ARG A 234 -13.45 13.87 -13.49
CA ARG A 234 -12.49 13.39 -14.48
C ARG A 234 -11.95 11.97 -14.22
N ASN A 235 -11.76 11.52 -12.97
CA ASN A 235 -11.28 10.14 -12.69
C ASN A 235 -12.29 9.10 -13.19
N ARG A 236 -13.57 9.34 -12.87
CA ARG A 236 -14.64 8.44 -13.25
C ARG A 236 -14.86 8.44 -14.77
N PHE A 237 -14.65 9.57 -15.44
CA PHE A 237 -14.62 9.66 -16.90
C PHE A 237 -13.51 8.82 -17.53
N GLU A 238 -12.26 9.01 -17.08
CA GLU A 238 -11.12 8.25 -17.60
C GLU A 238 -11.31 6.73 -17.40
N THR A 239 -11.83 6.33 -16.24
CA THR A 239 -12.13 4.93 -15.93
C THR A 239 -13.25 4.38 -16.84
N TYR A 240 -14.32 5.16 -17.04
CA TYR A 240 -15.43 4.79 -17.93
C TYR A 240 -14.93 4.59 -19.37
N MET A 241 -14.18 5.55 -19.91
CA MET A 241 -13.60 5.46 -21.25
C MET A 241 -12.75 4.21 -21.44
N LEU A 242 -11.85 3.91 -20.49
CA LEU A 242 -11.03 2.69 -20.55
C LEU A 242 -11.90 1.42 -20.57
N SER A 243 -12.95 1.34 -19.74
CA SER A 243 -13.85 0.18 -19.74
C SER A 243 -14.66 0.05 -21.03
N THR A 244 -15.12 1.17 -21.58
CA THR A 244 -15.88 1.20 -22.84
C THR A 244 -15.03 0.71 -23.99
N PHE A 245 -13.76 1.14 -24.11
CA PHE A 245 -12.86 0.68 -25.17
C PHE A 245 -12.33 -0.75 -24.98
N SER A 246 -12.30 -1.27 -23.75
CA SER A 246 -11.82 -2.63 -23.48
C SER A 246 -12.82 -3.72 -23.88
N ASN A 247 -14.11 -3.37 -23.93
CA ASN A 247 -15.22 -4.29 -24.22
C ASN A 247 -15.70 -4.22 -25.67
N VAL A 248 -14.98 -3.52 -26.56
CA VAL A 248 -15.37 -3.39 -27.97
C VAL A 248 -14.89 -4.61 -28.75
N ASP A 249 -15.54 -5.74 -28.55
CA ASP A 249 -15.71 -6.70 -29.63
C ASP A 249 -16.88 -6.18 -30.49
N GLN A 250 -16.54 -5.47 -31.56
CA GLN A 250 -17.36 -5.22 -32.77
C GLN A 250 -18.82 -4.72 -32.57
N ALA A 251 -19.05 -3.43 -32.93
CA ALA A 251 -20.29 -2.88 -33.56
C ALA A 251 -21.07 -1.73 -32.89
N GLU A 252 -20.52 -0.96 -31.93
CA GLU A 252 -21.17 0.29 -31.48
C GLU A 252 -20.25 1.52 -31.61
N ASP A 253 -20.79 2.58 -32.22
CA ASP A 253 -20.14 3.89 -32.35
C ASP A 253 -20.13 4.61 -31.00
N VAL A 254 -18.94 4.96 -30.50
CA VAL A 254 -18.77 5.75 -29.27
C VAL A 254 -18.61 7.23 -29.63
N TYR A 255 -19.53 8.06 -29.18
CA TYR A 255 -19.47 9.52 -29.34
C TYR A 255 -18.96 10.19 -28.06
N LEU A 256 -17.96 11.06 -28.19
CA LEU A 256 -17.45 11.89 -27.09
C LEU A 256 -17.76 13.36 -27.38
N LEU A 257 -18.48 14.01 -26.45
CA LEU A 257 -18.74 15.45 -26.49
C LEU A 257 -17.96 16.15 -25.37
N MET A 258 -17.11 17.10 -25.76
CA MET A 258 -16.43 18.02 -24.84
C MET A 258 -17.13 19.37 -24.90
N MET A 259 -17.55 19.90 -23.75
CA MET A 259 -18.26 21.16 -23.63
C MET A 259 -17.48 22.11 -22.72
N ASP A 260 -17.46 23.40 -23.08
CA ASP A 260 -16.90 24.49 -22.27
C ASP A 260 -17.98 25.54 -22.03
N VAL A 261 -17.89 26.26 -20.90
CA VAL A 261 -18.87 27.30 -20.55
C VAL A 261 -18.42 28.64 -21.10
N ASP A 262 -19.09 29.09 -22.16
CA ASP A 262 -18.79 30.38 -22.78
C ASP A 262 -18.97 31.54 -21.79
N GLY A 263 -17.99 32.45 -21.78
CA GLY A 263 -18.05 33.66 -20.94
C GLY A 263 -17.92 33.42 -19.43
N PHE A 264 -17.57 32.21 -18.97
CA PHE A 264 -17.50 31.89 -17.54
C PHE A 264 -16.61 32.85 -16.73
N LYS A 265 -15.48 33.28 -17.30
CA LYS A 265 -14.60 34.26 -16.67
C LYS A 265 -15.31 35.60 -16.39
N GLN A 266 -16.18 36.05 -17.29
CA GLN A 266 -16.91 37.32 -17.12
C GLN A 266 -17.92 37.22 -15.98
N ILE A 267 -18.52 36.04 -15.76
CA ILE A 267 -19.39 35.78 -14.61
C ILE A 267 -18.57 35.91 -13.31
N ASN A 268 -17.42 35.25 -13.25
CA ASN A 268 -16.50 35.36 -12.10
C ASN A 268 -16.05 36.80 -11.85
N ASP A 269 -15.65 37.52 -12.88
CA ASP A 269 -15.11 38.87 -12.77
C ASP A 269 -16.20 39.89 -12.35
N ARG A 270 -17.46 39.68 -12.76
CA ARG A 270 -18.57 40.61 -12.48
C ARG A 270 -19.33 40.30 -11.20
N TYR A 271 -19.51 39.03 -10.87
CA TYR A 271 -20.38 38.57 -9.77
C TYR A 271 -19.63 37.81 -8.67
N GLY A 272 -18.34 37.53 -8.87
CA GLY A 272 -17.50 36.81 -7.93
C GLY A 272 -17.54 35.30 -8.12
N HIS A 273 -16.54 34.61 -7.54
CA HIS A 273 -16.36 33.17 -7.69
C HIS A 273 -17.52 32.34 -7.15
N VAL A 274 -18.22 32.82 -6.11
CA VAL A 274 -19.38 32.12 -5.54
C VAL A 274 -20.52 32.02 -6.55
N GLU A 275 -20.77 33.09 -7.31
CA GLU A 275 -21.79 33.11 -8.36
C GLU A 275 -21.35 32.31 -9.59
N GLY A 276 -20.05 32.28 -9.89
CA GLY A 276 -19.49 31.34 -10.88
C GLY A 276 -19.73 29.88 -10.48
N ASP A 277 -19.46 29.53 -9.24
CA ASP A 277 -19.72 28.19 -8.70
C ASP A 277 -21.21 27.81 -8.79
N HIS A 278 -22.10 28.76 -8.47
CA HIS A 278 -23.54 28.57 -8.62
C HIS A 278 -23.95 28.36 -10.10
N ALA A 279 -23.40 29.15 -11.02
CA ALA A 279 -23.63 28.96 -12.46
C ALA A 279 -23.19 27.56 -12.93
N LEU A 280 -22.04 27.07 -12.48
CA LEU A 280 -21.58 25.70 -12.78
C LEU A 280 -22.53 24.64 -12.23
N GLN A 281 -23.09 24.82 -11.04
CA GLN A 281 -24.08 23.91 -10.47
C GLN A 281 -25.35 23.85 -11.30
N VAL A 282 -25.87 25.00 -11.74
CA VAL A 282 -27.07 25.10 -12.58
C VAL A 282 -26.85 24.43 -13.94
N ILE A 283 -25.73 24.72 -14.60
CA ILE A 283 -25.36 24.09 -15.88
C ILE A 283 -25.25 22.58 -15.72
N SER A 284 -24.57 22.14 -14.66
CA SER A 284 -24.37 20.72 -14.39
C SER A 284 -25.68 19.98 -14.11
N ALA A 285 -26.61 20.60 -13.38
CA ALA A 285 -27.92 20.03 -13.13
C ALA A 285 -28.71 19.83 -14.44
N ALA A 286 -28.73 20.84 -15.32
CA ALA A 286 -29.38 20.77 -16.62
C ALA A 286 -28.77 19.66 -17.50
N LEU A 287 -27.44 19.59 -17.58
CA LEU A 287 -26.76 18.55 -18.35
C LEU A 287 -27.00 17.14 -17.78
N LYS A 288 -27.06 17.01 -16.46
CA LYS A 288 -27.36 15.73 -15.79
C LYS A 288 -28.75 15.22 -16.11
N GLU A 289 -29.74 16.10 -16.14
CA GLU A 289 -31.13 15.76 -16.49
C GLU A 289 -31.23 15.22 -17.92
N VAL A 290 -30.63 15.94 -18.88
CA VAL A 290 -30.59 15.53 -20.29
C VAL A 290 -29.85 14.20 -20.48
N CYS A 291 -28.70 14.03 -19.82
CA CYS A 291 -27.88 12.83 -19.95
C CYS A 291 -28.53 11.58 -19.30
N SER A 292 -29.26 11.77 -18.20
CA SER A 292 -29.95 10.67 -17.51
C SER A 292 -31.07 10.08 -18.38
N ALA A 293 -31.74 10.90 -19.20
CA ALA A 293 -32.78 10.44 -20.11
C ALA A 293 -32.24 9.60 -21.28
N SER A 294 -30.99 9.81 -21.69
CA SER A 294 -30.34 9.09 -22.80
C SER A 294 -29.51 7.88 -22.36
N GLY A 295 -29.36 7.64 -21.05
CA GLY A 295 -28.46 6.61 -20.53
C GLY A 295 -26.98 6.92 -20.73
N GLY A 296 -26.64 8.18 -21.03
CA GLY A 296 -25.28 8.61 -21.32
C GLY A 296 -24.39 8.72 -20.07
N PHE A 297 -23.10 8.85 -20.30
CA PHE A 297 -22.13 9.15 -19.25
C PHE A 297 -21.75 10.63 -19.28
N ILE A 298 -21.88 11.33 -18.15
CA ILE A 298 -21.48 12.73 -18.01
C ILE A 298 -20.47 12.90 -16.88
N ALA A 299 -19.46 13.72 -17.10
CA ALA A 299 -18.50 14.12 -16.09
C ALA A 299 -18.02 15.57 -16.27
N ARG A 300 -17.67 16.23 -15.17
CA ARG A 300 -16.90 17.48 -15.20
C ARG A 300 -15.43 17.16 -15.40
N TYR A 301 -14.86 17.66 -16.50
CA TYR A 301 -13.46 17.41 -16.86
C TYR A 301 -12.48 18.39 -16.17
N GLY A 302 -12.88 19.65 -16.04
CA GLY A 302 -12.16 20.75 -15.38
C GLY A 302 -13.08 21.94 -15.23
#